data_AF-A0A8H6EWM7-F1
#
_entry.id   AF-A0A8H6EWM7-F1
#
_cell.length_a   1.000
_cell.length_b   1.000
_cell.length_c   1.000
_cell.angle_alpha   90.00
_cell.angle_beta   90.00
_cell.angle_gamma   90.00
#
_symmetry.space_group_name_H-M   'P 1'
#
loop_
_entity.id
_entity.type
_entity.pdbx_description
1 polymer ?
#
loop_
_entity_poly.entity_id
_entity_poly.type
_entity_poly.pdbx_seq_one_letter_code
_entity_poly.pdbx_strand_id
1 'polypeptide(L)'
;MCSDPSKFTKMVWSTNYDKLACQIMFTMFFSGKMFMPNAIIDGANIQDYLQNHFIDSVAFLLSSIKKKAPSLFETCLIGVESLNEPSKGLYGLQDMSKISEDQNLRLDETPTVIQSLNLSMGHKQTVDKYSLTSFGPKKVGSITIDPHGVKSWVSNDKMDIHYGFNRDKKWKLGDCLLSQLGVWNSKTGELNHPDFFSKNPTTGEPINESTFINIQYLSFWMKFKRKLRTIDENIFLIMQAPVLQIPPHIRKTKYVDDKTVVAIHYYDGMTLLFKSWNRFMNVDTLGIMRGKYISPMFAIVLGERNIRKSIRNQLREMKRECQENVGMKAPVILTETGMPFDMDDKKAYGDGDYSSQEAATDAINFAIEGSSLNFTYWCYNPENCHKWGDRWNLEDFSVFSKDDMVAKNLDFTFGETSGTSSSGRISSYSEWITTAGSESTYKPNEHITFTGGTINSNSNSIGKHSEVNNSEVELMSSVFEPRNTLGRLLEGVRVPSAIIRPYAVLVNGSVIDASTDIKAHTYSLEVDSARLTPAPSLEPTVVFLPEKHFPPGKFEVSVDTGITKCKHDGIYQTLEWYYDENVGKVHLQVKNTSTSKSAESRGKFRMFLHLLTCGLL
;
A
#
# COMPACT_ATOMS: atom_id res chain seq x y z
N MET A 1 -20.41 22.63 -0.19
CA MET A 1 -20.21 21.16 -0.22
C MET A 1 -21.26 20.56 -1.13
N CYS A 2 -20.96 19.48 -1.86
CA CYS A 2 -21.97 18.81 -2.68
C CYS A 2 -23.10 18.34 -1.75
N SER A 3 -24.34 18.78 -2.00
CA SER A 3 -25.51 18.40 -1.20
C SER A 3 -25.93 16.95 -1.45
N ASP A 4 -25.46 16.36 -2.56
CA ASP A 4 -25.72 14.98 -2.95
C ASP A 4 -24.39 14.24 -3.11
N PRO A 5 -24.01 13.41 -2.12
CA PRO A 5 -22.77 12.64 -2.18
C PRO A 5 -22.62 11.79 -3.43
N SER A 6 -23.72 11.37 -4.09
CA SER A 6 -23.67 10.56 -5.30
C SER A 6 -23.14 11.30 -6.53
N LYS A 7 -23.12 12.63 -6.48
CA LYS A 7 -22.59 13.51 -7.56
C LYS A 7 -21.14 13.92 -7.33
N PHE A 8 -20.48 13.35 -6.32
CA PHE A 8 -19.09 13.66 -6.05
C PHE A 8 -18.20 13.09 -7.17
N THR A 9 -17.34 13.94 -7.75
CA THR A 9 -16.47 13.51 -8.84
C THR A 9 -15.44 12.51 -8.32
N LYS A 10 -15.33 11.36 -9.00
CA LYS A 10 -14.31 10.33 -8.72
C LYS A 10 -12.91 10.94 -8.83
N MET A 11 -11.96 10.47 -8.01
CA MET A 11 -10.55 10.90 -8.04
C MET A 11 -10.27 12.39 -7.79
N VAL A 12 -11.26 13.18 -7.35
CA VAL A 12 -11.06 14.63 -7.15
C VAL A 12 -10.16 14.96 -5.96
N TRP A 13 -9.98 14.03 -5.02
CA TRP A 13 -9.25 14.27 -3.78
C TRP A 13 -7.78 14.63 -4.00
N SER A 14 -7.12 14.03 -4.98
CA SER A 14 -5.72 14.29 -5.31
C SER A 14 -5.52 15.71 -5.85
N THR A 15 -6.51 16.26 -6.55
CA THR A 15 -6.48 17.67 -6.98
C THR A 15 -6.62 18.67 -5.82
N ASN A 16 -7.00 18.22 -4.62
CA ASN A 16 -7.09 19.11 -3.47
C ASN A 16 -5.71 19.62 -3.03
N TYR A 17 -4.61 18.89 -3.31
CA TYR A 17 -3.25 19.36 -3.06
C TYR A 17 -2.96 20.70 -3.75
N ASP A 18 -3.63 20.98 -4.88
CA ASP A 18 -3.50 22.22 -5.65
C ASP A 18 -4.54 23.29 -5.30
N LYS A 19 -5.39 23.03 -4.30
CA LYS A 19 -6.34 24.01 -3.77
C LYS A 19 -5.73 24.73 -2.57
N LEU A 20 -6.16 25.97 -2.38
CA LEU A 20 -5.54 26.91 -1.44
C LEU A 20 -5.23 26.33 -0.06
N ALA A 21 -6.20 25.63 0.56
CA ALA A 21 -6.03 25.14 1.92
C ALA A 21 -4.84 24.19 2.03
N CYS A 22 -4.75 23.19 1.14
CA CYS A 22 -3.63 22.25 1.12
C CYS A 22 -2.33 22.96 0.73
N GLN A 23 -2.33 23.77 -0.33
CA GLN A 23 -1.13 24.49 -0.77
C GLN A 23 -0.53 25.36 0.35
N ILE A 24 -1.35 26.16 1.02
CA ILE A 24 -0.92 27.03 2.11
C ILE A 24 -0.50 26.22 3.34
N MET A 25 -1.26 25.18 3.73
CA MET A 25 -0.93 24.39 4.92
C MET A 25 0.37 23.60 4.75
N PHE A 26 0.60 22.97 3.60
CA PHE A 26 1.88 22.29 3.33
C PHE A 26 3.05 23.30 3.27
N THR A 27 2.82 24.47 2.66
CA THR A 27 3.82 25.54 2.65
C THR A 27 4.15 26.02 4.06
N MET A 28 3.15 26.22 4.93
CA MET A 28 3.36 26.56 6.34
C MET A 28 4.11 25.45 7.08
N PHE A 29 3.71 24.19 6.90
CA PHE A 29 4.26 23.03 7.60
C PHE A 29 5.72 22.77 7.25
N PHE A 30 6.12 22.89 5.98
CA PHE A 30 7.48 22.57 5.56
C PHE A 30 8.37 23.79 5.30
N SER A 31 7.81 24.94 4.95
CA SER A 31 8.58 26.11 4.48
C SER A 31 8.05 27.44 5.02
N GLY A 32 7.29 27.42 6.12
CA GLY A 32 6.70 28.60 6.74
C GLY A 32 7.74 29.63 7.18
N LYS A 33 8.92 29.21 7.64
CA LYS A 33 10.01 30.15 7.99
C LYS A 33 10.52 30.94 6.80
N MET A 34 10.52 30.29 5.64
CA MET A 34 11.05 30.86 4.41
C MET A 34 10.07 31.87 3.82
N PHE A 35 8.81 31.47 3.65
CA PHE A 35 7.83 32.27 2.91
C PHE A 35 6.84 33.04 3.78
N MET A 36 6.76 32.70 5.06
CA MET A 36 5.77 33.23 6.00
C MET A 36 6.44 33.58 7.35
N PRO A 37 7.53 34.38 7.36
CA PRO A 37 8.33 34.61 8.57
C PRO A 37 7.54 35.28 9.70
N ASN A 38 6.51 36.07 9.35
CA ASN A 38 5.63 36.75 10.30
C ASN A 38 4.51 35.85 10.87
N ALA A 39 4.34 34.63 10.37
CA ALA A 39 3.39 33.67 10.94
C ALA A 39 3.98 33.07 12.21
N ILE A 40 3.71 33.71 13.36
CA ILE A 40 4.23 33.31 14.66
C ILE A 40 3.07 33.01 15.61
N ILE A 41 3.13 31.87 16.28
CA ILE A 41 2.22 31.42 17.34
C ILE A 41 3.07 30.99 18.53
N ASP A 42 2.74 31.47 19.73
CA ASP A 42 3.44 31.20 20.99
C ASP A 42 4.97 31.39 20.90
N GLY A 43 5.39 32.45 20.19
CA GLY A 43 6.80 32.79 19.98
C GLY A 43 7.54 31.90 18.98
N ALA A 44 6.89 30.88 18.41
CA ALA A 44 7.47 30.02 17.38
C ALA A 44 6.90 30.36 15.99
N ASN A 45 7.73 30.30 14.95
CA ASN A 45 7.22 30.35 13.57
C ASN A 45 6.28 29.16 13.32
N ILE A 46 5.24 29.36 12.52
CA ILE A 46 4.20 28.39 12.21
C ILE A 46 4.74 27.03 11.75
N GLN A 47 5.88 27.01 11.04
CA GLN A 47 6.55 25.78 10.65
C GLN A 47 7.00 24.95 11.86
N ASP A 48 7.69 25.58 12.81
CA ASP A 48 8.14 24.87 14.02
C ASP A 48 6.96 24.51 14.91
N TYR A 49 5.98 25.40 15.05
CA TYR A 49 4.78 25.15 15.82
C TYR A 49 4.07 23.89 15.32
N LEU A 50 3.70 23.84 14.04
CA LEU A 50 2.99 22.70 13.46
C LEU A 50 3.81 21.41 13.49
N GLN A 51 5.10 21.47 13.12
CA GLN A 51 5.96 20.27 13.14
C GLN A 51 6.16 19.73 14.55
N ASN A 52 6.43 20.60 15.53
CA ASN A 52 6.66 20.16 16.91
C ASN A 52 5.39 19.56 17.50
N HIS A 53 4.22 20.19 17.33
CA HIS A 53 2.95 19.63 17.80
C HIS A 53 2.61 18.28 17.14
N PHE A 54 2.84 18.14 15.83
CA PHE A 54 2.66 16.87 15.13
C PHE A 54 3.60 15.80 15.72
N ILE A 55 4.89 16.08 15.78
CA ILE A 55 5.91 15.15 16.27
C ILE A 55 5.67 14.78 17.74
N ASP A 56 5.31 15.74 18.59
CA ASP A 56 5.01 15.51 20.01
C ASP A 56 3.75 14.67 20.20
N SER A 57 2.75 14.78 19.31
CA SER A 57 1.56 13.93 19.34
C SER A 57 1.89 12.46 19.02
N VAL A 58 2.74 12.22 18.01
CA VAL A 58 3.22 10.87 17.67
C VAL A 58 4.10 10.31 18.79
N ALA A 59 4.99 11.15 19.34
CA ALA A 59 5.84 10.79 20.47
C ALA A 59 5.01 10.42 21.72
N PHE A 60 3.94 11.16 21.99
CA PHE A 60 3.02 10.86 23.08
C PHE A 60 2.31 9.53 22.88
N LEU A 61 1.82 9.24 21.67
CA LEU A 61 1.20 7.96 21.33
C LEU A 61 2.19 6.80 21.55
N LEU A 62 3.38 6.90 20.97
CA LEU A 62 4.39 5.85 21.08
C LEU A 62 4.82 5.61 22.53
N SER A 63 5.07 6.68 23.29
CA SER A 63 5.41 6.59 24.72
C SER A 63 4.27 5.98 25.55
N SER A 64 3.03 6.31 25.20
CA SER A 64 1.85 5.76 25.89
C SER A 64 1.68 4.27 25.64
N ILE A 65 1.91 3.81 24.40
CA ILE A 65 1.90 2.39 24.06
C ILE A 65 3.04 1.70 24.82
N LYS A 66 4.26 2.24 24.78
CA LYS A 66 5.43 1.65 25.46
C LYS A 66 5.21 1.51 26.97
N LYS A 67 4.58 2.51 27.59
CA LYS A 67 4.26 2.50 29.02
C LYS A 67 3.16 1.49 29.37
N LYS A 68 2.11 1.38 28.55
CA LYS A 68 0.91 0.58 28.85
C LYS A 68 1.00 -0.87 28.39
N ALA A 69 1.73 -1.12 27.31
CA ALA A 69 1.84 -2.43 26.67
C ALA A 69 3.25 -2.62 26.08
N PRO A 70 4.30 -2.65 26.91
CA PRO A 70 5.70 -2.75 26.46
C PRO A 70 5.97 -4.01 25.63
N SER A 71 5.27 -5.12 25.92
CA SER A 71 5.41 -6.37 25.18
C SER A 71 5.12 -6.22 23.68
N LEU A 72 4.30 -5.25 23.28
CA LEU A 72 4.00 -5.01 21.87
C LEU A 72 5.24 -4.59 21.07
N PHE A 73 6.23 -3.94 21.69
CA PHE A 73 7.48 -3.55 21.02
C PHE A 73 8.37 -4.75 20.69
N GLU A 74 8.20 -5.86 21.43
CA GLU A 74 8.95 -7.10 21.21
C GLU A 74 8.21 -8.06 20.26
N THR A 75 6.89 -7.90 20.08
CA THR A 75 6.06 -8.89 19.37
C THR A 75 5.37 -8.40 18.11
N CYS A 76 4.91 -7.15 18.02
CA CYS A 76 4.03 -6.73 16.92
C CYS A 76 4.24 -5.31 16.39
N LEU A 77 4.65 -4.35 17.23
CA LEU A 77 4.86 -2.97 16.81
C LEU A 77 6.26 -2.86 16.17
N ILE A 78 6.31 -3.01 14.86
CA ILE A 78 7.57 -3.05 14.12
C ILE A 78 8.14 -1.65 13.84
N GLY A 79 7.29 -0.63 13.67
CA GLY A 79 7.77 0.67 13.21
C GLY A 79 6.75 1.81 13.29
N VAL A 80 7.25 3.03 13.05
CA VAL A 80 6.44 4.25 12.94
C VAL A 80 6.81 4.97 11.64
N GLU A 81 5.81 5.19 10.79
CA GLU A 81 5.93 5.96 9.56
C GLU A 81 5.79 7.46 9.82
N SER A 82 6.57 8.27 9.08
CA SER A 82 6.71 9.70 9.35
C SER A 82 5.41 10.49 9.15
N LEU A 83 5.01 10.65 7.89
CA LEU A 83 3.85 11.44 7.49
C LEU A 83 3.40 10.89 6.14
N ASN A 84 2.12 10.58 6.03
CA ASN A 84 1.54 10.08 4.80
C ASN A 84 1.60 11.13 3.69
N GLU A 85 2.13 10.75 2.53
CA GLU A 85 2.13 11.52 1.27
C GLU A 85 2.45 13.02 1.45
N PRO A 86 3.65 13.37 1.95
CA PRO A 86 4.00 14.77 2.17
C PRO A 86 4.08 15.53 0.84
N SER A 87 3.66 16.79 0.86
CA SER A 87 3.72 17.68 -0.32
C SER A 87 4.55 18.93 -0.05
N LYS A 88 5.19 19.44 -1.10
CA LYS A 88 5.95 20.69 -1.08
C LYS A 88 5.09 21.96 -0.98
N GLY A 89 3.77 21.82 -1.13
CA GLY A 89 2.88 22.96 -1.26
C GLY A 89 3.31 23.86 -2.42
N LEU A 90 3.59 25.13 -2.13
CA LEU A 90 3.99 26.12 -3.13
C LEU A 90 5.50 26.20 -3.37
N TYR A 91 6.32 25.48 -2.60
CA TYR A 91 7.78 25.54 -2.72
C TYR A 91 8.24 25.20 -4.15
N GLY A 92 9.02 26.09 -4.78
CA GLY A 92 9.50 25.92 -6.16
C GLY A 92 8.48 26.26 -7.25
N LEU A 93 7.30 26.80 -6.89
CA LEU A 93 6.34 27.28 -7.89
C LEU A 93 6.92 28.48 -8.64
N GLN A 94 6.94 28.40 -9.98
CA GLN A 94 7.56 29.39 -10.84
C GLN A 94 6.70 30.65 -11.04
N ASP A 95 5.38 30.50 -11.12
CA ASP A 95 4.47 31.61 -11.43
C ASP A 95 3.07 31.35 -10.83
N MET A 96 2.68 32.17 -9.85
CA MET A 96 1.39 32.07 -9.16
C MET A 96 0.19 32.39 -10.06
N SER A 97 0.41 33.02 -11.22
CA SER A 97 -0.63 33.36 -12.19
C SER A 97 -0.96 32.23 -13.16
N LYS A 98 -0.21 31.12 -13.12
CA LYS A 98 -0.36 29.98 -14.04
C LYS A 98 -0.65 28.69 -13.29
N ILE A 99 -1.28 27.75 -13.99
CA ILE A 99 -1.38 26.36 -13.55
C ILE A 99 0.00 25.74 -13.77
N SER A 100 0.58 25.11 -12.74
CA SER A 100 1.92 24.54 -12.80
C SER A 100 2.03 23.46 -13.88
N GLU A 101 3.16 23.40 -14.58
CA GLU A 101 3.46 22.31 -15.52
C GLU A 101 3.59 20.96 -14.78
N ASP A 102 4.06 20.98 -13.53
CA ASP A 102 4.17 19.79 -12.68
C ASP A 102 2.80 19.29 -12.17
N GLN A 103 1.73 20.07 -12.34
CA GLN A 103 0.37 19.68 -11.98
C GLN A 103 -0.21 18.76 -13.07
N ASN A 104 0.22 17.50 -13.04
CA ASN A 104 -0.12 16.48 -14.03
C ASN A 104 -1.59 16.04 -13.99
N LEU A 105 -2.25 16.16 -12.83
CA LEU A 105 -3.65 15.82 -12.66
C LEU A 105 -4.49 17.09 -12.47
N ARG A 106 -5.49 17.28 -13.32
CA ARG A 106 -6.42 18.41 -13.29
C ARG A 106 -7.83 17.89 -13.51
N LEU A 107 -8.75 18.26 -12.63
CA LEU A 107 -10.12 17.77 -12.65
C LEU A 107 -11.01 18.82 -12.00
N ASP A 108 -12.18 19.05 -12.59
CA ASP A 108 -13.14 20.07 -12.17
C ASP A 108 -12.51 21.47 -12.08
N GLU A 109 -12.90 22.27 -11.08
CA GLU A 109 -12.40 23.62 -10.86
C GLU A 109 -10.90 23.60 -10.53
N THR A 110 -10.09 24.13 -11.46
CA THR A 110 -8.64 24.16 -11.36
C THR A 110 -8.15 25.61 -11.33
N PRO A 111 -8.25 26.31 -10.18
CA PRO A 111 -7.79 27.69 -10.05
C PRO A 111 -6.26 27.79 -10.07
N THR A 112 -5.73 28.88 -10.60
CA THR A 112 -4.34 29.30 -10.33
C THR A 112 -4.21 29.74 -8.87
N VAL A 113 -2.97 29.87 -8.37
CA VAL A 113 -2.74 30.25 -6.98
C VAL A 113 -3.31 31.64 -6.68
N ILE A 114 -3.12 32.61 -7.58
CA ILE A 114 -3.70 33.95 -7.40
C ILE A 114 -5.23 33.95 -7.46
N GLN A 115 -5.85 33.10 -8.29
CA GLN A 115 -7.31 32.94 -8.30
C GLN A 115 -7.80 32.35 -6.97
N SER A 116 -7.12 31.31 -6.47
CA SER A 116 -7.38 30.72 -5.16
C SER A 116 -7.25 31.73 -4.02
N LEU A 117 -6.23 32.59 -4.05
CA LEU A 117 -6.03 33.66 -3.06
C LEU A 117 -7.13 34.72 -3.12
N ASN A 118 -7.53 35.16 -4.32
CA ASN A 118 -8.66 36.07 -4.51
C ASN A 118 -9.98 35.48 -3.99
N LEU A 119 -10.28 34.23 -4.33
CA LEU A 119 -11.46 33.51 -3.82
C LEU A 119 -11.46 33.47 -2.28
N SER A 120 -10.30 33.26 -1.66
CA SER A 120 -10.17 33.21 -0.19
C SER A 120 -10.47 34.54 0.51
N MET A 121 -10.35 35.65 -0.21
CA MET A 121 -10.65 37.00 0.27
C MET A 121 -12.05 37.48 -0.14
N GLY A 122 -12.85 36.60 -0.73
CA GLY A 122 -14.23 36.87 -1.09
C GLY A 122 -14.42 37.43 -2.49
N HIS A 123 -13.36 37.46 -3.30
CA HIS A 123 -13.41 37.99 -4.66
C HIS A 123 -13.89 36.93 -5.63
N LYS A 124 -14.85 37.31 -6.48
CA LYS A 124 -15.33 36.50 -7.59
C LYS A 124 -14.20 36.20 -8.57
N GLN A 125 -14.07 34.95 -9.02
CA GLN A 125 -13.06 34.54 -10.01
C GLN A 125 -13.67 33.62 -11.07
N THR A 126 -13.18 33.72 -12.30
CA THR A 126 -13.45 32.76 -13.37
C THR A 126 -12.25 31.84 -13.51
N VAL A 127 -12.45 30.56 -13.20
CA VAL A 127 -11.38 29.54 -13.16
C VAL A 127 -11.59 28.53 -14.27
N ASP A 128 -10.52 27.86 -14.67
CA ASP A 128 -10.61 26.82 -15.69
C ASP A 128 -11.25 25.55 -15.12
N LYS A 129 -12.05 24.90 -15.95
CA LYS A 129 -12.67 23.61 -15.65
C LYS A 129 -12.07 22.52 -16.51
N TYR A 130 -11.62 21.45 -15.87
CA TYR A 130 -11.01 20.30 -16.52
C TYR A 130 -11.87 19.04 -16.38
N SER A 131 -11.75 18.13 -17.36
CA SER A 131 -12.23 16.75 -17.25
C SER A 131 -11.11 15.78 -17.60
N LEU A 132 -11.19 14.57 -17.07
CA LEU A 132 -10.32 13.47 -17.49
C LEU A 132 -10.81 12.89 -18.82
N THR A 133 -9.88 12.72 -19.77
CA THR A 133 -10.09 12.01 -21.03
C THR A 133 -9.08 10.87 -21.15
N SER A 134 -9.24 9.97 -22.12
CA SER A 134 -8.29 8.87 -22.35
C SER A 134 -6.84 9.32 -22.61
N PHE A 135 -6.62 10.59 -22.96
CA PHE A 135 -5.31 11.20 -23.18
C PHE A 135 -4.85 12.10 -22.02
N GLY A 136 -5.53 12.03 -20.87
CA GLY A 136 -5.26 12.84 -19.69
C GLY A 136 -6.22 14.03 -19.52
N PRO A 137 -5.88 14.97 -18.61
CA PRO A 137 -6.71 16.14 -18.33
C PRO A 137 -6.89 17.05 -19.55
N LYS A 138 -8.13 17.42 -19.83
CA LYS A 138 -8.47 18.37 -20.89
C LYS A 138 -9.31 19.51 -20.33
N LYS A 139 -8.97 20.75 -20.69
CA LYS A 139 -9.81 21.91 -20.38
C LYS A 139 -11.12 21.78 -21.17
N VAL A 140 -12.24 21.75 -20.45
CA VAL A 140 -13.60 21.65 -21.02
C VAL A 140 -14.35 22.97 -21.01
N GLY A 141 -13.84 23.96 -20.29
CA GLY A 141 -14.41 25.30 -20.23
C GLY A 141 -13.84 26.11 -19.08
N SER A 142 -14.63 27.07 -18.60
CA SER A 142 -14.35 27.84 -17.40
C SER A 142 -15.64 27.99 -16.59
N ILE A 143 -15.49 28.20 -15.29
CA ILE A 143 -16.59 28.37 -14.34
C ILE A 143 -16.31 29.56 -13.44
N THR A 144 -17.36 30.33 -13.18
CA THR A 144 -17.30 31.50 -12.32
C THR A 144 -17.71 31.12 -10.91
N ILE A 145 -16.82 31.34 -9.95
CA ILE A 145 -17.04 31.09 -8.53
C ILE A 145 -17.13 32.45 -7.84
N ASP A 146 -18.22 32.69 -7.12
CA ASP A 146 -18.47 33.93 -6.38
C ASP A 146 -18.68 33.62 -4.89
N PRO A 147 -17.69 33.91 -4.03
CA PRO A 147 -17.86 33.74 -2.59
C PRO A 147 -18.77 34.80 -1.95
N HIS A 148 -19.25 35.80 -2.71
CA HIS A 148 -20.10 36.89 -2.21
C HIS A 148 -19.51 37.62 -1.00
N GLY A 149 -18.20 37.88 -1.03
CA GLY A 149 -17.48 38.56 0.04
C GLY A 149 -17.15 37.68 1.27
N VAL A 150 -17.57 36.40 1.29
CA VAL A 150 -17.19 35.46 2.34
C VAL A 150 -15.69 35.17 2.25
N LYS A 151 -14.99 35.32 3.38
CA LYS A 151 -13.55 35.10 3.50
C LYS A 151 -13.25 33.79 4.20
N SER A 152 -12.21 33.10 3.75
CA SER A 152 -11.67 31.91 4.42
C SER A 152 -10.73 32.27 5.59
N TRP A 153 -10.27 33.52 5.65
CA TRP A 153 -9.35 34.02 6.69
C TRP A 153 -10.15 34.56 7.88
N VAL A 154 -9.90 34.02 9.07
CA VAL A 154 -10.55 34.44 10.32
C VAL A 154 -10.31 35.91 10.61
N SER A 155 -11.36 36.62 11.02
CA SER A 155 -11.34 38.08 11.25
C SER A 155 -11.18 38.50 12.71
N ASN A 156 -11.18 37.54 13.63
CA ASN A 156 -11.07 37.75 15.08
C ASN A 156 -10.35 36.58 15.74
N ASP A 157 -9.95 36.79 16.98
CA ASP A 157 -9.13 35.91 17.81
C ASP A 157 -9.95 34.84 18.57
N LYS A 158 -11.24 34.67 18.27
CA LYS A 158 -12.08 33.66 18.96
C LYS A 158 -11.49 32.26 18.90
N MET A 159 -10.89 31.88 17.75
CA MET A 159 -10.25 30.58 17.60
C MET A 159 -8.93 30.49 18.35
N ASP A 160 -8.17 31.58 18.42
CA ASP A 160 -6.94 31.67 19.18
C ASP A 160 -7.25 31.48 20.69
N ILE A 161 -8.29 32.15 21.20
CA ILE A 161 -8.81 31.97 22.58
C ILE A 161 -9.34 30.55 22.81
N HIS A 162 -10.12 30.00 21.88
CA HIS A 162 -10.71 28.67 22.00
C HIS A 162 -9.65 27.57 22.13
N TYR A 163 -8.58 27.65 21.33
CA TYR A 163 -7.49 26.68 21.36
C TYR A 163 -6.35 27.06 22.31
N GLY A 164 -6.38 28.25 22.91
CA GLY A 164 -5.46 28.68 23.95
C GLY A 164 -4.05 29.05 23.47
N PHE A 165 -3.88 29.45 22.20
CA PHE A 165 -2.59 29.88 21.66
C PHE A 165 -2.54 31.39 21.45
N ASN A 166 -1.34 31.97 21.49
CA ASN A 166 -1.13 33.40 21.30
C ASN A 166 -0.52 33.70 19.94
N ARG A 167 -1.23 34.43 19.10
CA ARG A 167 -0.72 34.89 17.81
C ARG A 167 0.09 36.17 17.94
N ASP A 168 1.23 36.24 17.25
CA ASP A 168 2.04 37.46 17.21
C ASP A 168 1.29 38.60 16.50
N LYS A 169 1.43 39.83 17.04
CA LYS A 169 0.76 41.03 16.52
C LYS A 169 1.11 41.36 15.07
N LYS A 170 2.24 40.87 14.55
CA LYS A 170 2.64 41.00 13.14
C LYS A 170 1.76 40.18 12.21
N TRP A 171 1.14 39.10 12.69
CA TRP A 171 0.17 38.32 11.92
C TRP A 171 -1.23 38.89 12.13
N LYS A 172 -1.64 39.80 11.24
CA LYS A 172 -2.97 40.44 11.31
C LYS A 172 -4.07 39.46 10.88
N LEU A 173 -5.20 39.52 11.56
CA LEU A 173 -6.41 38.75 11.22
C LEU A 173 -7.25 39.47 10.15
N GLY A 174 -8.12 38.73 9.49
CA GLY A 174 -9.07 39.23 8.48
C GLY A 174 -8.49 39.44 7.08
N ASP A 175 -7.21 39.11 6.90
CA ASP A 175 -6.49 39.24 5.63
C ASP A 175 -5.52 38.08 5.40
N CYS A 176 -5.22 37.82 4.12
CA CYS A 176 -4.28 36.79 3.71
C CYS A 176 -2.85 37.16 4.11
N LEU A 177 -2.13 36.22 4.71
CA LEU A 177 -0.75 36.44 5.15
C LEU A 177 0.19 36.83 4.00
N LEU A 178 0.06 36.20 2.82
CA LEU A 178 0.89 36.56 1.66
C LEU A 178 0.60 37.99 1.18
N SER A 179 -0.63 38.48 1.36
CA SER A 179 -0.93 39.87 1.03
C SER A 179 -0.28 40.84 2.02
N GLN A 180 -0.24 40.49 3.31
CA GLN A 180 0.47 41.26 4.34
C GLN A 180 1.98 41.35 4.08
N LEU A 181 2.54 40.39 3.35
CA LEU A 181 3.94 40.38 2.90
C LEU A 181 4.15 41.11 1.56
N GLY A 182 3.10 41.68 0.98
CA GLY A 182 3.17 42.42 -0.29
C GLY A 182 3.22 41.54 -1.54
N VAL A 183 3.11 40.21 -1.42
CA VAL A 183 3.14 39.27 -2.57
C VAL A 183 2.02 39.58 -3.57
N TRP A 184 0.86 39.96 -3.05
CA TRP A 184 -0.30 40.36 -3.82
C TRP A 184 -1.17 41.31 -2.99
N ASN A 185 -2.12 42.00 -3.61
CA ASN A 185 -3.00 42.95 -2.96
C ASN A 185 -4.39 42.35 -2.75
N SER A 186 -4.76 42.09 -1.51
CA SER A 186 -6.05 41.48 -1.14
C SER A 186 -7.28 42.36 -1.37
N LYS A 187 -7.10 43.65 -1.71
CA LYS A 187 -8.21 44.57 -2.04
C LYS A 187 -8.41 44.69 -3.54
N THR A 188 -7.33 44.75 -4.32
CA THR A 188 -7.39 44.93 -5.78
C THR A 188 -7.33 43.60 -6.54
N GLY A 189 -6.82 42.55 -5.91
CA GLY A 189 -6.57 41.25 -6.52
C GLY A 189 -5.28 41.18 -7.34
N GLU A 190 -4.49 42.27 -7.38
CA GLU A 190 -3.26 42.39 -8.15
C GLU A 190 -2.12 41.54 -7.56
N LEU A 191 -1.39 40.83 -8.42
CA LEU A 191 -0.24 40.02 -8.07
C LEU A 191 1.05 40.81 -8.30
N ASN A 192 1.80 41.10 -7.23
CA ASN A 192 2.99 41.93 -7.29
C ASN A 192 4.27 41.10 -7.52
N HIS A 193 4.30 39.88 -6.96
CA HIS A 193 5.45 38.99 -6.97
C HIS A 193 5.04 37.59 -7.48
N PRO A 194 4.90 37.40 -8.80
CA PRO A 194 4.42 36.15 -9.37
C PRO A 194 5.33 34.95 -9.09
N ASP A 195 6.64 35.17 -8.96
CA ASP A 195 7.68 34.16 -8.77
C ASP A 195 8.12 34.01 -7.30
N PHE A 196 7.32 34.49 -6.34
CA PHE A 196 7.66 34.55 -4.90
C PHE A 196 8.16 33.23 -4.29
N PHE A 197 7.68 32.09 -4.80
CA PHE A 197 8.06 30.76 -4.31
C PHE A 197 9.12 30.05 -5.15
N SER A 198 9.64 30.70 -6.19
CA SER A 198 10.58 30.08 -7.15
C SER A 198 12.03 30.05 -6.66
N LYS A 199 12.35 30.88 -5.67
CA LYS A 199 13.71 31.11 -5.16
C LYS A 199 13.76 31.13 -3.64
N ASN A 200 14.91 30.80 -3.09
CA ASN A 200 15.20 31.03 -1.68
C ASN A 200 15.26 32.54 -1.41
N PRO A 201 14.43 33.10 -0.52
CA PRO A 201 14.37 34.54 -0.28
C PRO A 201 15.62 35.12 0.40
N THR A 202 16.46 34.28 1.01
CA THR A 202 17.72 34.71 1.64
C THR A 202 18.90 34.67 0.67
N THR A 203 18.98 33.63 -0.18
CA THR A 203 20.15 33.44 -1.06
C THR A 203 19.90 33.83 -2.51
N GLY A 204 18.65 33.94 -2.94
CA GLY A 204 18.27 34.17 -4.35
C GLY A 204 18.36 32.93 -5.25
N GLU A 205 18.83 31.80 -4.72
CA GLU A 205 19.01 30.56 -5.48
C GLU A 205 17.66 29.96 -5.90
N PRO A 206 17.53 29.45 -7.15
CA PRO A 206 16.36 28.70 -7.58
C PRO A 206 16.12 27.46 -6.71
N ILE A 207 14.85 27.14 -6.50
CA ILE A 207 14.43 25.99 -5.70
C ILE A 207 13.40 25.14 -6.45
N ASN A 208 13.37 23.84 -6.16
CA ASN A 208 12.53 22.87 -6.86
C ASN A 208 12.20 21.65 -5.97
N GLU A 209 11.56 20.62 -6.52
CA GLU A 209 11.22 19.39 -5.80
C GLU A 209 12.44 18.74 -5.12
N SER A 210 13.58 18.68 -5.82
CA SER A 210 14.79 18.07 -5.28
C SER A 210 15.34 18.85 -4.08
N THR A 211 15.36 20.19 -4.15
CA THR A 211 15.80 21.01 -3.01
C THR A 211 14.78 20.99 -1.86
N PHE A 212 13.49 20.85 -2.15
CA PHE A 212 12.47 20.62 -1.12
C PHE A 212 12.78 19.33 -0.34
N ILE A 213 12.93 18.21 -1.05
CA ILE A 213 13.16 16.89 -0.46
C ILE A 213 14.47 16.88 0.35
N ASN A 214 15.56 17.41 -0.22
CA ASN A 214 16.89 17.37 0.39
C ASN A 214 17.15 18.47 1.44
N ILE A 215 16.23 19.40 1.67
CA ILE A 215 16.42 20.48 2.65
C ILE A 215 15.23 20.57 3.60
N GLN A 216 14.04 20.91 3.09
CA GLN A 216 12.87 21.20 3.92
C GLN A 216 12.31 19.92 4.54
N TYR A 217 12.10 18.89 3.73
CA TYR A 217 11.64 17.59 4.20
C TYR A 217 12.66 16.92 5.13
N LEU A 218 13.95 16.91 4.77
CA LEU A 218 14.99 16.33 5.63
C LEU A 218 15.11 17.02 7.00
N SER A 219 14.85 18.33 7.07
CA SER A 219 14.80 19.05 8.35
C SER A 219 13.69 18.50 9.26
N PHE A 220 12.49 18.29 8.70
CA PHE A 220 11.37 17.65 9.41
C PHE A 220 11.71 16.22 9.82
N TRP A 221 12.20 15.38 8.89
CA TRP A 221 12.60 14.00 9.14
C TRP A 221 13.59 13.90 10.30
N MET A 222 14.57 14.80 10.36
CA MET A 222 15.57 14.79 11.43
C MET A 222 14.97 15.13 12.80
N LYS A 223 14.01 16.05 12.87
CA LYS A 223 13.28 16.35 14.11
C LYS A 223 12.46 15.14 14.56
N PHE A 224 11.71 14.54 13.63
CA PHE A 224 10.89 13.35 13.86
C PHE A 224 11.74 12.19 14.40
N LYS A 225 12.80 11.85 13.65
CA LYS A 225 13.75 10.79 14.01
C LYS A 225 14.36 11.02 15.39
N ARG A 226 14.92 12.21 15.64
CA ARG A 226 15.55 12.52 16.93
C ARG A 226 14.58 12.37 18.09
N LYS A 227 13.33 12.84 17.95
CA LYS A 227 12.33 12.75 19.02
C LYS A 227 11.94 11.29 19.28
N LEU A 228 11.62 10.52 18.25
CA LEU A 228 11.16 9.14 18.48
C LEU A 228 12.29 8.22 18.96
N ARG A 229 13.54 8.49 18.57
CA ARG A 229 14.71 7.79 19.11
C ARG A 229 14.93 8.01 20.60
N THR A 230 14.39 9.07 21.22
CA THR A 230 14.44 9.21 22.70
C THR A 230 13.46 8.28 23.42
N ILE A 231 12.49 7.71 22.70
CA ILE A 231 11.49 6.78 23.25
C ILE A 231 11.94 5.35 23.03
N ASP A 232 12.41 5.04 21.82
CA ASP A 232 12.91 3.72 21.46
C ASP A 232 14.00 3.80 20.38
N GLU A 233 15.17 3.25 20.69
CA GLU A 233 16.33 3.24 19.79
C GLU A 233 16.24 2.13 18.73
N ASN A 234 15.43 1.09 18.96
CA ASN A 234 15.38 -0.14 18.16
C ASN A 234 14.18 -0.21 17.22
N ILE A 235 13.11 0.53 17.46
CA ILE A 235 11.93 0.56 16.59
C ILE A 235 12.30 1.04 15.19
N PHE A 236 11.73 0.45 14.14
CA PHE A 236 11.96 0.99 12.80
C PHE A 236 11.28 2.34 12.64
N LEU A 237 11.98 3.31 12.06
CA LEU A 237 11.39 4.56 11.63
C LEU A 237 11.30 4.53 10.10
N ILE A 238 10.07 4.64 9.61
CA ILE A 238 9.76 4.50 8.19
C ILE A 238 9.66 5.91 7.59
N MET A 239 10.61 6.23 6.71
CA MET A 239 10.74 7.52 6.05
C MET A 239 9.96 7.52 4.73
N GLN A 240 8.89 8.31 4.67
CA GLN A 240 8.09 8.48 3.46
C GLN A 240 8.34 9.86 2.83
N ALA A 241 9.08 9.88 1.73
CA ALA A 241 9.25 11.07 0.90
C ALA A 241 7.98 11.33 0.05
N PRO A 242 7.85 12.49 -0.62
CA PRO A 242 6.73 12.74 -1.52
C PRO A 242 6.52 11.62 -2.54
N VAL A 243 5.25 11.31 -2.81
CA VAL A 243 4.83 10.15 -3.62
C VAL A 243 5.45 10.18 -5.01
N LEU A 244 5.96 9.03 -5.46
CA LEU A 244 6.65 8.83 -6.75
C LEU A 244 7.89 9.73 -6.96
N GLN A 245 8.34 10.51 -5.97
CA GLN A 245 9.57 11.29 -6.08
C GLN A 245 10.79 10.48 -5.68
N ILE A 246 11.94 10.92 -6.19
CA ILE A 246 13.23 10.34 -5.84
C ILE A 246 13.51 10.61 -4.35
N PRO A 247 13.80 9.59 -3.52
CA PRO A 247 14.13 9.77 -2.10
C PRO A 247 15.36 10.66 -1.89
N PRO A 248 15.50 11.29 -0.71
CA PRO A 248 16.62 12.19 -0.42
C PRO A 248 17.99 11.50 -0.51
N HIS A 249 19.01 12.23 -0.96
CA HIS A 249 20.39 11.74 -1.09
C HIS A 249 21.12 11.80 0.26
N ILE A 250 20.89 10.80 1.11
CA ILE A 250 21.33 10.78 2.52
C ILE A 250 22.15 9.56 2.92
N ARG A 251 22.61 8.76 1.96
CA ARG A 251 23.47 7.60 2.19
C ARG A 251 24.71 7.99 3.00
N LYS A 252 24.96 7.25 4.08
CA LYS A 252 26.10 7.47 5.02
C LYS A 252 26.10 8.87 5.67
N THR A 253 24.93 9.45 5.89
CA THR A 253 24.78 10.70 6.64
C THR A 253 24.08 10.46 7.99
N LYS A 254 24.05 11.49 8.84
CA LYS A 254 23.32 11.46 10.13
C LYS A 254 21.81 11.21 10.01
N TYR A 255 21.23 11.38 8.81
CA TYR A 255 19.80 11.23 8.59
C TYR A 255 19.35 9.76 8.53
N VAL A 256 20.27 8.80 8.34
CA VAL A 256 19.98 7.35 8.22
C VAL A 256 20.72 6.58 9.29
N ASP A 257 20.05 5.60 9.91
CA ASP A 257 20.64 4.58 10.78
C ASP A 257 20.21 3.16 10.31
N ASP A 258 20.67 2.12 11.00
CA ASP A 258 20.34 0.71 10.71
C ASP A 258 18.88 0.35 11.03
N LYS A 259 18.13 1.29 11.63
CA LYS A 259 16.70 1.18 11.95
C LYS A 259 15.85 2.15 11.13
N THR A 260 16.39 2.65 10.02
CA THR A 260 15.67 3.49 9.05
C THR A 260 15.17 2.62 7.90
N VAL A 261 13.88 2.70 7.63
CA VAL A 261 13.18 2.03 6.51
C VAL A 261 12.67 3.12 5.56
N VAL A 262 12.59 2.83 4.26
CA VAL A 262 12.03 3.75 3.27
C VAL A 262 10.65 3.27 2.85
N ALA A 263 9.66 4.15 2.97
CA ALA A 263 8.32 3.93 2.46
C ALA A 263 8.18 4.50 1.05
N ILE A 264 7.52 3.72 0.19
CA ILE A 264 7.04 4.16 -1.11
C ILE A 264 5.56 3.83 -1.25
N HIS A 265 4.85 4.63 -2.06
CA HIS A 265 3.47 4.36 -2.47
C HIS A 265 3.44 4.12 -3.97
N TYR A 266 2.54 3.25 -4.43
CA TYR A 266 2.35 3.02 -5.85
C TYR A 266 0.91 2.60 -6.16
N TYR A 267 0.33 3.26 -7.15
CA TYR A 267 -0.91 2.86 -7.81
C TYR A 267 -0.69 2.87 -9.31
N ASP A 268 -1.33 1.95 -10.03
CA ASP A 268 -1.34 2.01 -11.49
C ASP A 268 -2.14 3.23 -11.96
N GLY A 269 -1.44 4.22 -12.52
CA GLY A 269 -2.02 5.53 -12.82
C GLY A 269 -3.21 5.46 -13.79
N MET A 270 -3.14 4.62 -14.83
CA MET A 270 -4.24 4.46 -15.78
C MET A 270 -5.47 3.84 -15.12
N THR A 271 -5.29 2.74 -14.38
CA THR A 271 -6.39 2.05 -13.69
C THR A 271 -7.03 2.95 -12.64
N LEU A 272 -6.22 3.69 -11.89
CA LEU A 272 -6.68 4.62 -10.87
C LEU A 272 -7.51 5.77 -11.49
N LEU A 273 -6.98 6.42 -12.53
CA LEU A 273 -7.62 7.59 -13.15
C LEU A 273 -8.91 7.24 -13.90
N PHE A 274 -8.94 6.11 -14.61
CA PHE A 274 -10.10 5.70 -15.41
C PHE A 274 -11.06 4.77 -14.66
N LYS A 275 -10.67 4.27 -13.49
CA LYS A 275 -11.41 3.23 -12.75
C LYS A 275 -11.77 2.08 -13.69
N SER A 276 -10.79 1.56 -14.41
CA SER A 276 -10.98 0.47 -15.39
C SER A 276 -9.65 -0.26 -15.64
N TRP A 277 -9.70 -1.58 -15.78
CA TRP A 277 -8.54 -2.39 -16.11
C TRP A 277 -8.43 -2.62 -17.63
N ASN A 278 -7.57 -1.84 -18.29
CA ASN A 278 -7.32 -2.00 -19.72
C ASN A 278 -6.25 -3.07 -20.01
N ARG A 279 -6.68 -4.25 -20.45
CA ARG A 279 -5.78 -5.38 -20.78
C ARG A 279 -4.94 -5.18 -22.05
N PHE A 280 -5.31 -4.20 -22.89
CA PHE A 280 -4.65 -3.96 -24.17
C PHE A 280 -3.52 -2.93 -24.05
N MET A 281 -3.71 -1.88 -23.26
CA MET A 281 -2.78 -0.75 -23.21
C MET A 281 -2.68 -0.15 -21.81
N ASN A 282 -1.45 0.18 -21.40
CA ASN A 282 -1.13 0.97 -20.22
C ASN A 282 0.08 1.90 -20.52
N VAL A 283 0.62 2.59 -19.50
CA VAL A 283 1.68 3.59 -19.63
C VAL A 283 2.75 3.39 -18.54
N ASP A 284 4.03 3.54 -18.90
CA ASP A 284 5.13 3.67 -17.92
C ASP A 284 5.11 5.07 -17.28
N THR A 285 4.19 5.27 -16.32
CA THR A 285 3.97 6.56 -15.64
C THR A 285 5.24 7.05 -14.94
N LEU A 286 5.95 6.16 -14.23
CA LEU A 286 7.21 6.54 -13.58
C LEU A 286 8.25 6.97 -14.61
N GLY A 287 8.39 6.25 -15.73
CA GLY A 287 9.30 6.61 -16.80
C GLY A 287 9.02 7.99 -17.40
N ILE A 288 7.74 8.37 -17.56
CA ILE A 288 7.37 9.74 -17.95
C ILE A 288 7.84 10.74 -16.88
N MET A 289 7.54 10.48 -15.60
CA MET A 289 7.94 11.36 -14.49
C MET A 289 9.46 11.52 -14.34
N ARG A 290 10.24 10.55 -14.83
CA ARG A 290 11.71 10.60 -14.86
C ARG A 290 12.29 11.16 -16.15
N GLY A 291 11.46 11.61 -17.11
CA GLY A 291 11.94 12.14 -18.39
C GLY A 291 12.63 11.08 -19.27
N LYS A 292 12.33 9.79 -19.07
CA LYS A 292 12.93 8.66 -19.80
C LYS A 292 12.63 8.68 -21.30
N TYR A 293 11.56 9.38 -21.70
CA TYR A 293 11.03 9.36 -23.06
C TYR A 293 11.08 10.75 -23.69
N ILE A 294 11.52 10.82 -24.95
CA ILE A 294 11.52 12.06 -25.76
C ILE A 294 10.08 12.56 -26.00
N SER A 295 9.11 11.65 -25.99
CA SER A 295 7.67 11.95 -26.08
C SER A 295 6.87 10.93 -25.27
N PRO A 296 5.78 11.32 -24.59
CA PRO A 296 4.92 10.41 -23.82
C PRO A 296 4.38 9.21 -24.62
N MET A 297 4.28 9.30 -25.95
CA MET A 297 3.82 8.17 -26.78
C MET A 297 4.73 6.94 -26.70
N PHE A 298 6.03 7.14 -26.41
CA PHE A 298 6.99 6.04 -26.27
C PHE A 298 6.89 5.33 -24.90
N ALA A 299 6.10 5.87 -23.98
CA ALA A 299 5.79 5.24 -22.70
C ALA A 299 4.60 4.26 -22.78
N ILE A 300 3.94 4.15 -23.94
CA ILE A 300 2.80 3.24 -24.14
C ILE A 300 3.27 1.78 -24.07
N VAL A 301 2.58 0.98 -23.26
CA VAL A 301 2.84 -0.45 -23.06
C VAL A 301 1.66 -1.25 -23.59
N LEU A 302 1.91 -2.14 -24.54
CA LEU A 302 0.86 -2.94 -25.20
C LEU A 302 0.86 -4.40 -24.72
N GLY A 303 -0.34 -4.88 -24.39
CA GLY A 303 -0.64 -6.25 -23.98
C GLY A 303 -0.42 -6.50 -22.49
N GLU A 304 -1.39 -7.17 -21.86
CA GLU A 304 -1.44 -7.44 -20.41
C GLU A 304 -0.14 -8.02 -19.83
N ARG A 305 0.54 -8.92 -20.56
CA ARG A 305 1.85 -9.45 -20.12
C ARG A 305 2.91 -8.37 -19.99
N ASN A 306 2.97 -7.43 -20.92
CA ASN A 306 3.95 -6.34 -20.88
C ASN A 306 3.52 -5.27 -19.87
N ILE A 307 2.23 -5.04 -19.70
CA ILE A 307 1.69 -4.15 -18.65
C ILE A 307 2.18 -4.63 -17.28
N ARG A 308 2.00 -5.91 -16.96
CA ARG A 308 2.50 -6.51 -15.71
C ARG A 308 4.02 -6.35 -15.53
N LYS A 309 4.79 -6.57 -16.59
CA LYS A 309 6.25 -6.36 -16.57
C LYS A 309 6.62 -4.90 -16.37
N SER A 310 5.86 -3.97 -16.96
CA SER A 310 6.07 -2.53 -16.80
C SER A 310 5.87 -2.11 -15.34
N ILE A 311 4.76 -2.52 -14.72
CA ILE A 311 4.50 -2.23 -13.29
C ILE A 311 5.65 -2.77 -12.42
N ARG A 312 6.10 -4.01 -12.66
CA ARG A 312 7.27 -4.59 -11.97
C ARG A 312 8.53 -3.76 -12.17
N ASN A 313 8.82 -3.33 -13.39
CA ASN A 313 10.00 -2.53 -13.68
C ASN A 313 9.95 -1.16 -12.97
N GLN A 314 8.78 -0.53 -12.89
CA GLN A 314 8.58 0.71 -12.14
C GLN A 314 8.84 0.51 -10.63
N LEU A 315 8.32 -0.57 -10.03
CA LEU A 315 8.59 -0.88 -8.62
C LEU A 315 10.07 -1.18 -8.34
N ARG A 316 10.73 -1.93 -9.24
CA ARG A 316 12.18 -2.20 -9.16
C ARG A 316 13.00 -0.92 -9.27
N GLU A 317 12.60 0.00 -10.16
CA GLU A 317 13.22 1.31 -10.31
C GLU A 317 13.12 2.12 -9.02
N MET A 318 11.92 2.25 -8.45
CA MET A 318 11.70 2.97 -7.19
C MET A 318 12.51 2.36 -6.03
N LYS A 319 12.54 1.03 -5.93
CA LYS A 319 13.37 0.33 -4.94
C LYS A 319 14.86 0.64 -5.13
N ARG A 320 15.34 0.66 -6.37
CA ARG A 320 16.73 1.00 -6.69
C ARG A 320 17.05 2.44 -6.29
N GLU A 321 16.19 3.40 -6.63
CA GLU A 321 16.35 4.81 -6.24
C GLU A 321 16.45 4.97 -4.71
N CYS A 322 15.62 4.25 -3.95
CA CYS A 322 15.71 4.20 -2.48
C CYS A 322 17.07 3.69 -2.00
N GLN A 323 17.54 2.57 -2.56
CA GLN A 323 18.80 1.94 -2.16
C GLN A 323 20.03 2.77 -2.54
N GLU A 324 20.02 3.42 -3.70
CA GLU A 324 21.10 4.30 -4.15
C GLU A 324 21.20 5.55 -3.28
N ASN A 325 20.06 6.17 -2.95
CA ASN A 325 20.03 7.46 -2.26
C ASN A 325 20.07 7.37 -0.73
N VAL A 326 19.42 6.37 -0.13
CA VAL A 326 19.34 6.20 1.32
C VAL A 326 20.35 5.17 1.82
N GLY A 327 20.55 4.10 1.06
CA GLY A 327 21.60 3.10 1.28
C GLY A 327 21.16 1.68 0.91
N MET A 328 22.08 0.88 0.38
CA MET A 328 21.82 -0.48 -0.11
C MET A 328 21.21 -1.45 0.92
N LYS A 329 21.40 -1.16 2.21
CA LYS A 329 20.88 -1.97 3.33
C LYS A 329 19.55 -1.44 3.88
N ALA A 330 19.08 -0.26 3.46
CA ALA A 330 17.82 0.28 3.93
C ALA A 330 16.67 -0.56 3.36
N PRO A 331 15.81 -1.17 4.20
CA PRO A 331 14.63 -1.86 3.71
C PRO A 331 13.70 -0.88 3.00
N VAL A 332 13.04 -1.36 1.95
CA VAL A 332 12.01 -0.61 1.22
C VAL A 332 10.69 -1.34 1.38
N ILE A 333 9.67 -0.62 1.81
CA ILE A 333 8.31 -1.14 1.99
C ILE A 333 7.35 -0.29 1.17
N LEU A 334 6.42 -0.97 0.51
CA LEU A 334 5.30 -0.36 -0.19
C LEU A 334 4.15 -0.17 0.82
N THR A 335 4.17 0.92 1.57
CA THR A 335 3.21 1.15 2.68
C THR A 335 1.78 1.43 2.20
N GLU A 336 1.60 1.68 0.91
CA GLU A 336 0.28 1.80 0.33
C GLU A 336 0.26 1.43 -1.16
N THR A 337 -0.65 0.53 -1.52
CA THR A 337 -0.96 0.14 -2.90
C THR A 337 -2.29 -0.59 -2.95
N GLY A 338 -2.96 -0.59 -4.10
CA GLY A 338 -4.22 -1.30 -4.27
C GLY A 338 -4.81 -1.13 -5.66
N MET A 339 -5.99 -1.71 -5.88
CA MET A 339 -6.77 -1.55 -7.10
C MET A 339 -8.21 -1.19 -6.76
N PRO A 340 -8.85 -0.30 -7.53
CA PRO A 340 -10.23 0.07 -7.25
C PRO A 340 -11.16 -1.10 -7.54
N PHE A 341 -12.17 -1.32 -6.70
CA PHE A 341 -13.23 -2.30 -6.92
C PHE A 341 -14.41 -1.70 -7.70
N ASP A 342 -14.58 -0.38 -7.68
CA ASP A 342 -15.65 0.35 -8.38
C ASP A 342 -15.39 0.55 -9.88
N MET A 343 -14.67 -0.40 -10.50
CA MET A 343 -14.31 -0.33 -11.92
C MET A 343 -15.52 -0.41 -12.84
N ASP A 344 -15.37 0.17 -14.03
CA ASP A 344 -16.35 0.08 -15.12
C ASP A 344 -17.76 0.48 -14.65
N ASP A 345 -17.83 1.58 -13.91
CA ASP A 345 -19.04 2.10 -13.27
C ASP A 345 -19.77 1.07 -12.40
N LYS A 346 -19.01 0.37 -11.56
CA LYS A 346 -19.51 -0.58 -10.56
C LYS A 346 -20.18 -1.82 -11.18
N LYS A 347 -19.88 -2.15 -12.43
CA LYS A 347 -20.48 -3.26 -13.18
C LYS A 347 -20.48 -4.57 -12.37
N ALA A 348 -19.33 -4.92 -11.77
CA ALA A 348 -19.13 -6.15 -11.01
C ALA A 348 -20.12 -6.33 -9.82
N TYR A 349 -20.68 -5.24 -9.29
CA TYR A 349 -21.62 -5.31 -8.16
C TYR A 349 -23.01 -5.79 -8.60
N GLY A 350 -23.34 -5.63 -9.89
CA GLY A 350 -24.61 -6.07 -10.45
C GLY A 350 -24.56 -7.50 -11.00
N ASP A 351 -23.49 -7.85 -11.71
CA ASP A 351 -23.35 -9.15 -12.39
C ASP A 351 -22.47 -10.16 -11.65
N GLY A 352 -21.73 -9.73 -10.62
CA GLY A 352 -20.81 -10.57 -9.85
C GLY A 352 -19.50 -10.89 -10.56
N ASP A 353 -19.24 -10.32 -11.74
CA ASP A 353 -18.02 -10.56 -12.52
C ASP A 353 -16.89 -9.60 -12.10
N TYR A 354 -16.10 -10.03 -11.11
CA TYR A 354 -14.91 -9.31 -10.64
C TYR A 354 -13.63 -9.61 -11.45
N SER A 355 -13.73 -10.17 -12.65
CA SER A 355 -12.54 -10.62 -13.41
C SER A 355 -11.57 -9.49 -13.79
N SER A 356 -12.04 -8.25 -13.95
CA SER A 356 -11.20 -7.07 -14.16
C SER A 356 -10.42 -6.69 -12.90
N GLN A 357 -11.11 -6.64 -11.75
CA GLN A 357 -10.54 -6.34 -10.44
C GLN A 357 -9.52 -7.41 -10.04
N GLU A 358 -9.83 -8.68 -10.30
CA GLU A 358 -8.94 -9.81 -10.01
C GLU A 358 -7.68 -9.73 -10.89
N ALA A 359 -7.82 -9.44 -12.18
CA ALA A 359 -6.68 -9.33 -13.09
C ALA A 359 -5.78 -8.12 -12.78
N ALA A 360 -6.37 -6.97 -12.44
CA ALA A 360 -5.62 -5.79 -12.00
C ALA A 360 -4.87 -6.05 -10.70
N THR A 361 -5.54 -6.66 -9.72
CA THR A 361 -4.96 -7.01 -8.42
C THR A 361 -3.84 -8.05 -8.57
N ASP A 362 -4.01 -9.05 -9.42
CA ASP A 362 -2.96 -10.01 -9.73
C ASP A 362 -1.77 -9.35 -10.47
N ALA A 363 -2.02 -8.33 -11.31
CA ALA A 363 -0.94 -7.60 -11.99
C ALA A 363 -0.05 -6.81 -11.02
N ILE A 364 -0.64 -6.12 -10.04
CA ILE A 364 0.14 -5.40 -9.02
C ILE A 364 0.85 -6.38 -8.08
N ASN A 365 0.19 -7.45 -7.64
CA ASN A 365 0.83 -8.44 -6.77
C ASN A 365 1.97 -9.18 -7.47
N PHE A 366 1.83 -9.52 -8.76
CA PHE A 366 2.92 -10.06 -9.58
C PHE A 366 4.13 -9.11 -9.67
N ALA A 367 3.88 -7.80 -9.66
CA ALA A 367 4.93 -6.80 -9.70
C ALA A 367 5.64 -6.68 -8.34
N ILE A 368 4.89 -6.72 -7.24
CA ILE A 368 5.41 -6.69 -5.87
C ILE A 368 6.28 -7.92 -5.59
N GLU A 369 5.77 -9.12 -5.87
CA GLU A 369 6.47 -10.40 -5.72
C GLU A 369 7.83 -10.37 -6.43
N GLY A 370 7.81 -10.05 -7.73
CA GLY A 370 9.02 -9.99 -8.54
C GLY A 370 9.92 -8.78 -8.25
N SER A 371 9.57 -7.90 -7.31
CA SER A 371 10.41 -6.79 -6.85
C SER A 371 10.99 -7.05 -5.46
N SER A 372 10.62 -8.16 -4.83
CA SER A 372 10.98 -8.50 -3.43
C SER A 372 10.67 -7.32 -2.50
N LEU A 373 9.45 -6.78 -2.61
CA LEU A 373 8.94 -5.69 -1.76
C LEU A 373 7.93 -6.24 -0.77
N ASN A 374 8.05 -5.82 0.49
CA ASN A 374 6.96 -5.96 1.46
C ASN A 374 5.91 -4.87 1.18
N PHE A 375 4.65 -5.13 1.52
CA PHE A 375 3.60 -4.15 1.27
C PHE A 375 2.45 -4.21 2.28
N THR A 376 1.68 -3.13 2.32
CA THR A 376 0.38 -3.05 2.98
C THR A 376 -0.68 -2.66 1.94
N TYR A 377 -1.74 -3.47 1.83
CA TYR A 377 -2.79 -3.27 0.84
C TYR A 377 -3.78 -2.19 1.29
N TRP A 378 -4.07 -1.24 0.41
CA TRP A 378 -5.14 -0.27 0.54
C TRP A 378 -6.40 -0.81 -0.16
N CYS A 379 -7.45 -1.21 0.57
CA CYS A 379 -7.56 -1.20 2.02
C CYS A 379 -8.42 -2.33 2.61
N TYR A 380 -8.53 -2.38 3.93
CA TYR A 380 -9.59 -3.13 4.62
C TYR A 380 -10.48 -2.14 5.36
N ASN A 381 -11.76 -2.06 4.96
CA ASN A 381 -12.75 -1.19 5.57
C ASN A 381 -14.03 -2.01 5.84
N PRO A 382 -14.32 -2.33 7.12
CA PRO A 382 -15.50 -3.14 7.47
C PRO A 382 -16.82 -2.42 7.17
N GLU A 383 -16.81 -1.10 7.02
CA GLU A 383 -17.99 -0.28 6.71
C GLU A 383 -18.23 -0.06 5.22
N ASN A 384 -17.38 -0.66 4.36
CA ASN A 384 -17.50 -0.58 2.92
C ASN A 384 -18.85 -1.14 2.43
N CYS A 385 -19.40 -0.52 1.38
CA CYS A 385 -20.59 -1.01 0.69
C CYS A 385 -20.59 -0.61 -0.78
N HIS A 386 -21.33 -1.32 -1.63
CA HIS A 386 -21.37 -1.06 -3.08
C HIS A 386 -21.83 0.35 -3.42
N LYS A 387 -22.73 0.92 -2.60
CA LYS A 387 -23.29 2.26 -2.83
C LYS A 387 -22.27 3.36 -2.61
N TRP A 388 -21.54 3.33 -1.49
CA TRP A 388 -20.70 4.43 -1.02
C TRP A 388 -19.20 4.13 -1.01
N GLY A 389 -18.80 2.92 -1.41
CA GLY A 389 -17.44 2.43 -1.31
C GLY A 389 -16.94 2.47 0.13
N ASP A 390 -15.71 2.96 0.30
CA ASP A 390 -15.01 3.09 1.58
C ASP A 390 -15.56 4.24 2.46
N ARG A 391 -16.67 4.86 2.05
CA ARG A 391 -17.22 6.09 2.64
C ARG A 391 -16.25 7.27 2.60
N TRP A 392 -15.28 7.19 1.70
CA TRP A 392 -14.27 8.21 1.44
C TRP A 392 -14.32 8.58 -0.04
N ASN A 393 -14.85 9.78 -0.36
CA ASN A 393 -14.90 10.32 -1.73
C ASN A 393 -15.53 9.41 -2.81
N LEU A 394 -16.47 8.54 -2.42
CA LEU A 394 -17.05 7.48 -3.26
C LEU A 394 -16.05 6.44 -3.79
N GLU A 395 -14.81 6.45 -3.32
CA GLU A 395 -13.81 5.48 -3.73
C GLU A 395 -14.09 4.13 -3.09
N ASP A 396 -13.73 3.07 -3.79
CA ASP A 396 -13.83 1.72 -3.28
C ASP A 396 -12.54 0.96 -3.59
N PHE A 397 -11.69 0.81 -2.58
CA PHE A 397 -10.44 0.03 -2.62
C PHE A 397 -10.48 -1.16 -1.66
N SER A 398 -11.55 -1.33 -0.89
CA SER A 398 -11.50 -2.32 0.16
C SER A 398 -11.46 -3.76 -0.37
N VAL A 399 -10.65 -4.64 0.20
CA VAL A 399 -10.76 -6.07 -0.08
C VAL A 399 -12.03 -6.70 0.48
N PHE A 400 -12.84 -5.95 1.24
CA PHE A 400 -14.06 -6.42 1.87
C PHE A 400 -15.24 -5.50 1.55
N SER A 401 -16.44 -6.08 1.42
CA SER A 401 -17.70 -5.36 1.42
C SER A 401 -18.78 -6.20 2.09
N LYS A 402 -19.58 -5.56 2.93
CA LYS A 402 -20.72 -6.23 3.59
C LYS A 402 -21.82 -6.66 2.61
N ASP A 403 -21.92 -5.99 1.47
CA ASP A 403 -22.95 -6.30 0.46
C ASP A 403 -22.62 -7.60 -0.30
N ASP A 404 -21.35 -8.04 -0.26
CA ASP A 404 -20.88 -9.29 -0.84
C ASP A 404 -20.95 -10.47 0.16
N MET A 405 -21.48 -10.24 1.37
CA MET A 405 -21.77 -11.32 2.32
C MET A 405 -23.04 -12.07 1.88
N VAL A 406 -22.96 -13.40 1.82
CA VAL A 406 -24.07 -14.28 1.42
C VAL A 406 -25.22 -14.26 2.45
N ALA A 407 -24.93 -13.89 3.70
CA ALA A 407 -25.89 -13.84 4.80
C ALA A 407 -26.83 -12.62 4.72
N LYS A 408 -27.77 -12.61 3.78
CA LYS A 408 -29.06 -11.89 3.92
C LYS A 408 -30.19 -12.76 4.49
N ASN A 409 -29.94 -14.06 4.71
CA ASN A 409 -30.94 -15.04 5.20
C ASN A 409 -30.43 -15.95 6.35
N LEU A 410 -29.37 -15.56 7.06
CA LEU A 410 -29.03 -16.19 8.33
C LEU A 410 -29.46 -15.23 9.43
N ASP A 411 -30.64 -15.49 10.00
CA ASP A 411 -30.97 -14.99 11.33
C ASP A 411 -29.80 -15.38 12.24
N PHE A 412 -29.09 -14.38 12.77
CA PHE A 412 -28.19 -14.57 13.90
C PHE A 412 -29.05 -14.81 15.16
N THR A 413 -29.80 -15.91 15.20
CA THR A 413 -30.29 -16.47 16.46
C THR A 413 -29.12 -17.21 17.08
N PHE A 414 -28.37 -16.52 17.94
CA PHE A 414 -27.67 -17.23 19.02
C PHE A 414 -28.74 -18.03 19.75
N GLY A 415 -28.62 -19.35 19.75
CA GLY A 415 -29.56 -20.21 20.43
C GLY A 415 -29.71 -19.76 21.88
N GLU A 416 -30.91 -19.31 22.23
CA GLU A 416 -31.32 -19.15 23.62
C GLU A 416 -31.32 -20.54 24.26
N THR A 417 -30.20 -20.92 24.88
CA THR A 417 -30.28 -21.82 26.02
C THR A 417 -30.69 -20.97 27.22
N SER A 418 -31.88 -21.28 27.70
CA SER A 418 -32.52 -20.68 28.86
C SER A 418 -31.61 -20.81 30.08
N GLY A 419 -31.10 -19.67 30.59
CA GLY A 419 -30.25 -19.66 31.77
C GLY A 419 -29.72 -18.27 32.12
N THR A 420 -30.55 -17.47 32.80
CA THR A 420 -30.21 -16.33 33.69
C THR A 420 -28.97 -15.47 33.40
N SER A 421 -29.25 -14.27 32.89
CA SER A 421 -28.59 -12.98 33.11
C SER A 421 -27.21 -12.96 33.80
N SER A 422 -26.15 -12.79 33.02
CA SER A 422 -25.03 -11.91 33.39
C SER A 422 -24.31 -11.42 32.13
N SER A 423 -23.89 -10.15 32.14
CA SER A 423 -23.18 -9.42 31.09
C SER A 423 -21.99 -10.22 30.52
N GLY A 424 -22.13 -10.72 29.29
CA GLY A 424 -21.06 -11.44 28.57
C GLY A 424 -20.09 -10.48 27.89
N ARG A 425 -18.82 -10.53 28.33
CA ARG A 425 -17.68 -9.87 27.67
C ARG A 425 -17.55 -10.36 26.23
N ILE A 426 -17.32 -9.42 25.30
CA ILE A 426 -16.80 -9.72 23.97
C ILE A 426 -15.37 -10.23 24.18
N SER A 427 -15.14 -11.52 23.92
CA SER A 427 -13.82 -12.11 23.89
C SER A 427 -13.01 -11.45 22.77
N SER A 428 -11.92 -10.76 23.13
CA SER A 428 -11.01 -10.17 22.16
C SER A 428 -10.14 -11.26 21.53
N TYR A 429 -9.73 -11.06 20.28
CA TYR A 429 -8.83 -11.95 19.49
C TYR A 429 -7.58 -12.43 20.27
N SER A 430 -7.16 -11.73 21.33
CA SER A 430 -6.09 -12.09 22.25
C SER A 430 -6.39 -13.27 23.21
N GLU A 431 -7.65 -13.55 23.56
CA GLU A 431 -8.03 -14.70 24.42
C GLU A 431 -7.91 -16.05 23.68
N TRP A 432 -8.01 -16.04 22.35
CA TRP A 432 -7.82 -17.25 21.55
C TRP A 432 -6.36 -17.73 21.54
N ILE A 433 -5.39 -16.80 21.41
CA ILE A 433 -3.96 -17.13 21.39
C ILE A 433 -3.46 -17.68 22.74
N THR A 434 -4.00 -17.18 23.86
CA THR A 434 -3.57 -17.62 25.20
C THR A 434 -4.08 -19.01 25.57
N THR A 435 -5.21 -19.46 25.01
CA THR A 435 -5.78 -20.78 25.29
C THR A 435 -5.09 -21.91 24.50
N ALA A 436 -4.47 -21.58 23.36
CA ALA A 436 -3.69 -22.55 22.56
C ALA A 436 -2.30 -22.88 23.15
N GLY A 437 -1.89 -22.19 24.23
CA GLY A 437 -0.55 -22.28 24.82
C GLY A 437 -0.39 -23.19 26.04
N SER A 438 -1.41 -23.97 26.44
CA SER A 438 -1.26 -24.91 27.57
C SER A 438 -0.78 -26.29 27.08
N GLU A 439 0.51 -26.59 27.31
CA GLU A 439 1.08 -27.93 27.16
C GLU A 439 0.29 -28.97 27.96
N SER A 440 -0.43 -29.86 27.28
CA SER A 440 -0.97 -31.07 27.91
C SER A 440 0.03 -32.22 27.73
N THR A 441 0.64 -32.66 28.82
CA THR A 441 1.50 -33.84 28.89
C THR A 441 0.66 -35.10 28.63
N TYR A 442 0.87 -35.77 27.49
CA TYR A 442 0.17 -37.01 27.17
C TYR A 442 0.95 -38.24 27.68
N LYS A 443 0.28 -39.10 28.46
CA LYS A 443 0.75 -40.45 28.81
C LYS A 443 0.13 -41.45 27.82
N PRO A 444 0.91 -42.41 27.29
CA PRO A 444 0.39 -43.34 26.29
C PRO A 444 -0.44 -44.42 26.97
N ASN A 445 -1.60 -44.74 26.40
CA ASN A 445 -2.10 -46.10 26.42
C ASN A 445 -3.08 -46.40 25.27
N GLU A 446 -2.92 -47.65 24.83
CA GLU A 446 -3.84 -48.52 24.09
C GLU A 446 -3.91 -48.41 22.56
N HIS A 447 -3.25 -49.41 21.97
CA HIS A 447 -3.35 -49.93 20.61
C HIS A 447 -4.76 -49.90 20.02
N ILE A 448 -4.86 -49.34 18.82
CA ILE A 448 -5.91 -49.71 17.85
C ILE A 448 -5.22 -50.05 16.53
N THR A 449 -5.20 -51.36 16.25
CA THR A 449 -4.71 -51.94 15.00
C THR A 449 -5.78 -51.81 13.92
N PHE A 450 -5.45 -51.24 12.76
CA PHE A 450 -6.24 -51.43 11.54
C PHE A 450 -5.44 -52.25 10.53
N THR A 451 -5.99 -53.42 10.23
CA THR A 451 -5.52 -54.40 9.23
C THR A 451 -5.78 -53.92 7.82
N GLY A 452 -4.76 -53.98 6.96
CA GLY A 452 -4.93 -53.82 5.51
C GLY A 452 -3.68 -54.18 4.71
N GLY A 453 -3.64 -55.41 4.18
CA GLY A 453 -3.01 -55.72 2.89
C GLY A 453 -1.53 -56.07 2.87
N THR A 454 -1.23 -57.35 3.03
CA THR A 454 0.06 -57.99 2.70
C THR A 454 0.39 -57.83 1.20
N ILE A 455 1.56 -57.29 0.86
CA ILE A 455 2.23 -57.54 -0.42
C ILE A 455 3.62 -58.10 -0.13
N ASN A 456 3.86 -59.32 -0.65
CA ASN A 456 5.09 -60.10 -0.52
C ASN A 456 6.30 -59.36 -1.09
N SER A 457 7.36 -59.32 -0.28
CA SER A 457 8.73 -59.05 -0.68
C SER A 457 9.33 -60.25 -1.43
N ASN A 458 9.89 -60.02 -2.61
CA ASN A 458 10.97 -60.84 -3.17
C ASN A 458 11.99 -59.96 -3.91
N SER A 459 13.23 -60.42 -3.87
CA SER A 459 14.49 -59.69 -3.83
C SER A 459 15.14 -59.26 -5.16
N ASN A 460 16.10 -58.33 -5.02
CA ASN A 460 17.34 -58.10 -5.81
C ASN A 460 17.25 -57.40 -7.18
N SER A 461 17.76 -56.17 -7.25
CA SER A 461 18.96 -55.84 -8.06
C SER A 461 19.37 -54.36 -7.92
N ILE A 462 20.69 -54.16 -8.03
CA ILE A 462 21.45 -52.92 -7.89
C ILE A 462 21.25 -52.03 -9.12
N GLY A 463 21.00 -50.73 -8.93
CA GLY A 463 20.99 -49.73 -10.00
C GLY A 463 20.91 -48.30 -9.48
N LYS A 464 21.97 -47.52 -9.75
CA LYS A 464 22.11 -46.09 -9.44
C LYS A 464 21.02 -45.26 -10.15
N HIS A 465 20.32 -44.43 -9.39
CA HIS A 465 19.95 -43.02 -9.66
C HIS A 465 19.02 -42.59 -8.51
N SER A 466 19.52 -41.83 -7.54
CA SER A 466 18.71 -41.34 -6.44
C SER A 466 17.86 -40.16 -6.91
N GLU A 467 16.61 -40.44 -7.27
CA GLU A 467 15.53 -39.45 -7.24
C GLU A 467 15.30 -39.05 -5.77
N VAL A 468 15.61 -37.81 -5.42
CA VAL A 468 15.27 -37.24 -4.12
C VAL A 468 13.84 -36.73 -4.21
N ASN A 469 12.89 -37.55 -3.77
CA ASN A 469 11.49 -37.18 -3.66
C ASN A 469 11.01 -37.52 -2.23
N ASN A 470 11.42 -36.71 -1.25
CA ASN A 470 11.01 -36.85 0.14
C ASN A 470 10.31 -35.55 0.60
N SER A 471 9.01 -35.46 0.33
CA SER A 471 8.12 -34.54 1.04
C SER A 471 7.45 -35.33 2.16
N GLU A 472 7.85 -35.14 3.41
CA GLU A 472 7.07 -35.65 4.54
C GLU A 472 5.93 -34.66 4.82
N VAL A 473 4.69 -35.13 4.66
CA VAL A 473 3.49 -34.37 5.02
C VAL A 473 3.07 -34.83 6.41
N GLU A 474 3.30 -33.99 7.41
CA GLU A 474 2.86 -34.26 8.77
C GLU A 474 1.47 -33.65 8.99
N LEU A 475 0.43 -34.48 8.92
CA LEU A 475 -0.94 -34.08 9.23
C LEU A 475 -1.14 -34.11 10.75
N MET A 476 -1.10 -32.96 11.41
CA MET A 476 -1.50 -32.88 12.82
C MET A 476 -3.02 -32.96 12.91
N SER A 477 -3.54 -34.07 13.43
CA SER A 477 -4.97 -34.25 13.66
C SER A 477 -5.43 -33.43 14.87
N SER A 478 -5.81 -32.18 14.66
CA SER A 478 -6.62 -31.44 15.63
C SER A 478 -8.10 -31.74 15.38
N VAL A 479 -8.82 -32.11 16.45
CA VAL A 479 -10.26 -32.33 16.45
C VAL A 479 -10.96 -30.97 16.41
N PHE A 480 -10.90 -30.29 15.26
CA PHE A 480 -11.76 -29.17 14.93
C PHE A 480 -12.57 -29.59 13.71
N GLU A 481 -13.90 -29.56 13.81
CA GLU A 481 -14.78 -29.95 12.70
C GLU A 481 -14.41 -29.20 11.41
N PRO A 482 -13.94 -29.88 10.35
CA PRO A 482 -13.33 -29.22 9.20
C PRO A 482 -14.34 -28.93 8.09
N ARG A 483 -15.60 -28.61 8.42
CA ARG A 483 -16.60 -28.26 7.40
C ARG A 483 -16.87 -26.76 7.40
N ASN A 484 -16.13 -26.08 6.53
CA ASN A 484 -16.42 -24.76 5.96
C ASN A 484 -15.86 -23.50 6.66
N THR A 485 -14.80 -23.62 7.48
CA THR A 485 -14.15 -22.45 8.12
C THR A 485 -13.59 -21.46 7.10
N LEU A 486 -12.88 -21.93 6.06
CA LEU A 486 -12.36 -21.06 5.00
C LEU A 486 -13.49 -20.35 4.23
N GLY A 487 -14.58 -21.05 3.93
CA GLY A 487 -15.75 -20.46 3.28
C GLY A 487 -16.33 -19.29 4.09
N ARG A 488 -16.45 -19.46 5.41
CA ARG A 488 -16.92 -18.41 6.32
C ARG A 488 -15.94 -17.24 6.43
N LEU A 489 -14.63 -17.51 6.46
CA LEU A 489 -13.60 -16.47 6.54
C LEU A 489 -13.51 -15.61 5.27
N LEU A 490 -13.95 -16.13 4.13
CA LEU A 490 -13.95 -15.43 2.85
C LEU A 490 -15.27 -14.73 2.55
N GLU A 491 -16.27 -14.78 3.44
CA GLU A 491 -17.52 -14.05 3.24
C GLU A 491 -17.26 -12.54 3.19
N GLY A 492 -17.81 -11.89 2.15
CA GLY A 492 -17.57 -10.47 1.89
C GLY A 492 -16.18 -10.12 1.35
N VAL A 493 -15.24 -11.09 1.28
CA VAL A 493 -13.90 -10.86 0.71
C VAL A 493 -13.99 -10.87 -0.82
N ARG A 494 -13.49 -9.79 -1.42
CA ARG A 494 -13.47 -9.60 -2.87
C ARG A 494 -12.14 -10.08 -3.45
N VAL A 495 -12.22 -10.64 -4.66
CA VAL A 495 -11.09 -11.20 -5.44
C VAL A 495 -10.09 -12.02 -4.61
N PRO A 496 -10.54 -12.96 -3.74
CA PRO A 496 -9.66 -13.64 -2.80
C PRO A 496 -8.53 -14.42 -3.50
N SER A 497 -8.71 -14.82 -4.76
CA SER A 497 -7.71 -15.54 -5.56
C SER A 497 -6.51 -14.66 -5.95
N ALA A 498 -6.70 -13.34 -6.03
CA ALA A 498 -5.63 -12.40 -6.30
C ALA A 498 -4.98 -11.88 -5.01
N ILE A 499 -5.73 -11.79 -3.90
CA ILE A 499 -5.25 -11.25 -2.60
C ILE A 499 -4.54 -12.30 -1.74
N ILE A 500 -5.07 -13.52 -1.64
CA ILE A 500 -4.53 -14.56 -0.76
C ILE A 500 -3.46 -15.34 -1.51
N ARG A 501 -2.20 -14.95 -1.35
CA ARG A 501 -1.09 -15.48 -2.14
C ARG A 501 -0.05 -16.19 -1.28
N PRO A 502 0.68 -17.18 -1.84
CA PRO A 502 1.85 -17.71 -1.18
C PRO A 502 2.95 -16.64 -1.10
N TYR A 503 3.69 -16.64 0.00
CA TYR A 503 4.84 -15.75 0.19
C TYR A 503 5.82 -16.32 1.21
N ALA A 504 7.08 -15.93 1.11
CA ALA A 504 8.09 -16.27 2.10
C ALA A 504 7.91 -15.39 3.34
N VAL A 505 7.55 -16.00 4.47
CA VAL A 505 7.36 -15.34 5.77
C VAL A 505 8.71 -15.08 6.43
N LEU A 506 9.59 -16.08 6.39
CA LEU A 506 10.95 -16.04 6.92
C LEU A 506 11.88 -16.68 5.90
N VAL A 507 13.07 -16.11 5.70
CA VAL A 507 14.02 -16.58 4.69
C VAL A 507 15.40 -16.74 5.31
N ASN A 508 15.95 -17.95 5.25
CA ASN A 508 17.34 -18.23 5.61
C ASN A 508 18.28 -17.89 4.44
N GLY A 509 18.49 -16.59 4.21
CA GLY A 509 19.23 -16.09 3.04
C GLY A 509 18.66 -14.76 2.56
N SER A 510 18.80 -14.47 1.27
CA SER A 510 18.21 -13.28 0.64
C SER A 510 17.35 -13.65 -0.56
N VAL A 511 16.11 -13.15 -0.63
CA VAL A 511 15.21 -13.39 -1.77
C VAL A 511 15.77 -12.73 -3.03
N ILE A 512 16.01 -13.54 -4.07
CA ILE A 512 16.43 -13.08 -5.40
C ILE A 512 15.19 -12.77 -6.25
N ASP A 513 14.26 -13.72 -6.33
CA ASP A 513 13.00 -13.59 -7.06
C ASP A 513 11.91 -14.41 -6.38
N ALA A 514 10.69 -13.92 -6.46
CA ALA A 514 9.49 -14.65 -6.08
C ALA A 514 8.41 -14.41 -7.12
N SER A 515 7.63 -15.44 -7.43
CA SER A 515 6.50 -15.29 -8.34
C SER A 515 5.40 -16.30 -8.08
N THR A 516 4.17 -15.83 -8.22
CA THR A 516 2.98 -16.67 -8.25
C THR A 516 2.29 -16.54 -9.60
N ASP A 517 1.98 -17.68 -10.22
CA ASP A 517 1.05 -17.76 -11.35
C ASP A 517 -0.26 -18.37 -10.84
N ILE A 518 -1.26 -17.52 -10.63
CA ILE A 518 -2.58 -17.94 -10.14
C ILE A 518 -3.34 -18.81 -11.13
N LYS A 519 -3.08 -18.68 -12.45
CA LYS A 519 -3.75 -19.49 -13.46
C LYS A 519 -3.16 -20.89 -13.50
N ALA A 520 -1.82 -20.98 -13.47
CA ALA A 520 -1.11 -22.24 -13.40
C ALA A 520 -1.15 -22.89 -12.00
N HIS A 521 -1.53 -22.13 -10.98
CA HIS A 521 -1.46 -22.52 -9.56
C HIS A 521 -0.04 -22.96 -9.19
N THR A 522 0.94 -22.12 -9.52
CA THR A 522 2.35 -22.35 -9.21
C THR A 522 2.94 -21.20 -8.42
N TYR A 523 3.76 -21.54 -7.43
CA TYR A 523 4.61 -20.61 -6.70
C TYR A 523 6.08 -20.95 -6.95
N SER A 524 6.93 -19.94 -7.06
CA SER A 524 8.36 -20.09 -7.26
C SER A 524 9.11 -19.08 -6.40
N LEU A 525 10.16 -19.56 -5.72
CA LEU A 525 11.02 -18.78 -4.84
C LEU A 525 12.48 -19.11 -5.15
N GLU A 526 13.30 -18.08 -5.40
CA GLU A 526 14.74 -18.19 -5.58
C GLU A 526 15.43 -17.43 -4.44
N VAL A 527 16.32 -18.11 -3.72
CA VAL A 527 17.04 -17.55 -2.56
C VAL A 527 18.54 -17.64 -2.79
N ASP A 528 19.25 -16.57 -2.45
CA ASP A 528 20.69 -16.61 -2.23
C ASP A 528 20.94 -17.18 -0.83
N SER A 529 21.45 -18.40 -0.79
CA SER A 529 21.79 -19.14 0.45
C SER A 529 23.07 -18.62 1.13
N ALA A 530 23.75 -17.62 0.56
CA ALA A 530 24.87 -16.97 1.21
C ALA A 530 24.43 -16.33 2.53
N ARG A 531 25.03 -16.76 3.64
CA ARG A 531 24.70 -16.23 4.96
C ARG A 531 25.20 -14.79 5.11
N LEU A 532 24.29 -13.91 5.52
CA LEU A 532 24.65 -12.55 5.94
C LEU A 532 25.20 -12.51 7.38
N THR A 533 24.86 -13.51 8.22
CA THR A 533 25.36 -13.65 9.60
C THR A 533 25.50 -15.13 10.02
N PRO A 534 26.41 -15.47 10.94
CA PRO A 534 26.55 -16.83 11.48
C PRO A 534 25.46 -17.11 12.54
N ALA A 535 24.30 -17.63 12.12
CA ALA A 535 23.27 -18.18 13.02
C ALA A 535 23.50 -19.67 13.32
N PRO A 536 22.82 -20.29 14.31
CA PRO A 536 22.85 -21.75 14.48
C PRO A 536 22.39 -22.44 13.21
N SER A 537 23.09 -23.51 12.81
CA SER A 537 22.75 -24.31 11.64
C SER A 537 21.43 -25.05 11.87
N LEU A 538 20.44 -24.85 10.99
CA LEU A 538 19.18 -25.59 10.79
C LEU A 538 17.88 -24.74 10.78
N GLU A 539 17.92 -23.40 10.75
CA GLU A 539 16.68 -22.63 10.60
C GLU A 539 16.12 -22.73 9.15
N PRO A 540 14.83 -23.07 8.96
CA PRO A 540 14.23 -23.18 7.63
C PRO A 540 13.85 -21.82 7.06
N THR A 541 13.75 -21.76 5.73
CA THR A 541 12.86 -20.78 5.08
C THR A 541 11.42 -21.23 5.29
N VAL A 542 10.55 -20.32 5.73
CA VAL A 542 9.14 -20.57 5.98
C VAL A 542 8.31 -19.85 4.93
N VAL A 543 7.52 -20.61 4.18
CA VAL A 543 6.62 -20.10 3.14
C VAL A 543 5.18 -20.28 3.60
N PHE A 544 4.39 -19.21 3.62
CA PHE A 544 2.94 -19.32 3.71
C PHE A 544 2.42 -19.87 2.38
N LEU A 545 1.65 -20.94 2.44
CA LEU A 545 1.13 -21.67 1.28
C LEU A 545 -0.39 -21.82 1.42
N PRO A 546 -1.19 -20.90 0.86
CA PRO A 546 -2.60 -20.85 1.18
C PRO A 546 -3.38 -22.03 0.61
N GLU A 547 -4.21 -22.66 1.46
CA GLU A 547 -5.11 -23.78 1.12
C GLU A 547 -5.96 -23.47 -0.11
N LYS A 548 -6.37 -22.20 -0.26
CA LYS A 548 -7.14 -21.72 -1.41
C LYS A 548 -6.48 -22.06 -2.75
N HIS A 549 -5.15 -21.98 -2.83
CA HIS A 549 -4.39 -22.26 -4.04
C HIS A 549 -3.70 -23.62 -4.01
N PHE A 550 -3.36 -24.12 -2.82
CA PHE A 550 -2.61 -25.36 -2.63
C PHE A 550 -3.26 -26.20 -1.51
N PRO A 551 -4.40 -26.86 -1.79
CA PRO A 551 -5.07 -27.66 -0.77
C PRO A 551 -4.18 -28.81 -0.28
N PRO A 552 -4.31 -29.25 0.98
CA PRO A 552 -3.58 -30.40 1.52
C PRO A 552 -3.65 -31.62 0.60
N GLY A 553 -2.49 -32.20 0.29
CA GLY A 553 -2.36 -33.37 -0.59
C GLY A 553 -2.65 -33.12 -2.08
N LYS A 554 -2.86 -31.86 -2.51
CA LYS A 554 -3.14 -31.48 -3.90
C LYS A 554 -2.07 -30.58 -4.51
N PHE A 555 -0.82 -30.72 -4.07
CA PHE A 555 0.32 -30.03 -4.67
C PHE A 555 1.58 -30.88 -4.56
N GLU A 556 2.54 -30.57 -5.42
CA GLU A 556 3.91 -31.10 -5.42
C GLU A 556 4.87 -29.97 -5.10
N VAL A 557 5.95 -30.30 -4.39
CA VAL A 557 7.04 -29.38 -4.06
C VAL A 557 8.32 -29.91 -4.70
N SER A 558 9.03 -29.06 -5.43
CA SER A 558 10.32 -29.36 -6.03
C SER A 558 11.35 -28.36 -5.51
N VAL A 559 12.51 -28.85 -5.07
CA VAL A 559 13.60 -28.02 -4.55
C VAL A 559 14.92 -28.46 -5.16
N ASP A 560 15.85 -27.52 -5.37
CA ASP A 560 17.20 -27.85 -5.87
C ASP A 560 18.00 -28.65 -4.85
N THR A 561 17.92 -28.25 -3.58
CA THR A 561 18.66 -28.86 -2.46
C THR A 561 17.80 -28.94 -1.20
N GLY A 562 18.18 -29.88 -0.34
CA GLY A 562 17.59 -30.06 0.98
C GLY A 562 16.23 -30.75 0.99
N ILE A 563 15.46 -30.50 2.04
CA ILE A 563 14.18 -31.16 2.32
C ILE A 563 13.10 -30.14 2.67
N THR A 564 11.84 -30.52 2.45
CA THR A 564 10.69 -29.70 2.82
C THR A 564 9.80 -30.43 3.80
N LYS A 565 9.22 -29.68 4.74
CA LYS A 565 8.23 -30.17 5.70
C LYS A 565 6.98 -29.31 5.56
N CYS A 566 5.87 -29.94 5.19
CA CYS A 566 4.61 -29.22 5.11
C CYS A 566 3.88 -29.31 6.45
N LYS A 567 3.64 -28.15 7.05
CA LYS A 567 2.79 -27.99 8.22
C LYS A 567 1.51 -27.35 7.76
N HIS A 568 0.55 -28.20 7.43
CA HIS A 568 -0.76 -27.77 6.97
C HIS A 568 -1.83 -28.32 7.91
N ASP A 569 -2.32 -27.47 8.81
CA ASP A 569 -3.54 -27.71 9.59
C ASP A 569 -4.55 -26.59 9.33
N GLY A 570 -5.69 -26.59 10.04
CA GLY A 570 -6.73 -25.56 9.85
C GLY A 570 -6.32 -24.13 10.24
N ILE A 571 -5.14 -23.94 10.85
CA ILE A 571 -4.61 -22.68 11.37
C ILE A 571 -3.26 -22.33 10.70
N TYR A 572 -2.35 -23.30 10.61
CA TYR A 572 -1.02 -23.17 10.01
C TYR A 572 -1.06 -23.68 8.57
N GLN A 573 -0.81 -22.79 7.61
CA GLN A 573 -0.72 -23.09 6.18
C GLN A 573 0.70 -22.79 5.71
N THR A 574 1.69 -23.56 6.19
CA THR A 574 3.11 -23.25 5.99
C THR A 574 3.92 -24.43 5.44
N LEU A 575 4.92 -24.09 4.64
CA LEU A 575 5.94 -24.99 4.14
C LEU A 575 7.30 -24.55 4.67
N GLU A 576 7.95 -25.42 5.43
CA GLU A 576 9.34 -25.23 5.88
C GLU A 576 10.27 -25.86 4.84
N TRP A 577 11.28 -25.11 4.43
CA TRP A 577 12.31 -25.55 3.50
C TRP A 577 13.69 -25.41 4.13
N TYR A 578 14.32 -26.56 4.36
CA TYR A 578 15.68 -26.67 4.86
C TYR A 578 16.58 -26.99 3.68
N TYR A 579 17.55 -26.12 3.37
CA TYR A 579 18.46 -26.29 2.25
C TYR A 579 19.91 -26.06 2.64
N ASP A 580 20.81 -26.52 1.78
CA ASP A 580 22.25 -26.32 1.94
C ASP A 580 22.58 -24.83 1.89
N GLU A 581 23.40 -24.38 2.84
CA GLU A 581 23.76 -22.97 2.96
C GLU A 581 25.08 -22.67 2.26
N ASN A 582 25.25 -21.44 1.79
CA ASN A 582 26.44 -20.97 1.07
C ASN A 582 26.75 -21.76 -0.22
N VAL A 583 25.75 -22.39 -0.83
CA VAL A 583 25.86 -23.04 -2.15
C VAL A 583 25.50 -22.10 -3.30
N GLY A 584 25.27 -20.82 -2.99
CA GLY A 584 24.81 -19.81 -3.92
C GLY A 584 23.30 -19.83 -4.03
N LYS A 585 22.78 -19.95 -5.25
CA LYS A 585 21.34 -19.85 -5.51
C LYS A 585 20.64 -21.19 -5.34
N VAL A 586 19.51 -21.19 -4.66
CA VAL A 586 18.63 -22.36 -4.52
C VAL A 586 17.20 -21.98 -4.91
N HIS A 587 16.50 -22.93 -5.51
CA HIS A 587 15.13 -22.76 -5.98
C HIS A 587 14.14 -23.70 -5.27
N LEU A 588 12.95 -23.16 -5.01
CA LEU A 588 11.76 -23.90 -4.60
C LEU A 588 10.61 -23.59 -5.55
N GLN A 589 9.93 -24.64 -6.01
CA GLN A 589 8.70 -24.55 -6.77
C GLN A 589 7.60 -25.37 -6.11
N VAL A 590 6.40 -24.78 -6.00
CA VAL A 590 5.19 -25.50 -5.59
C VAL A 590 4.19 -25.47 -6.74
N LYS A 591 3.59 -26.61 -7.07
CA LYS A 591 2.62 -26.74 -8.15
C LYS A 591 1.40 -27.52 -7.70
N ASN A 592 0.20 -26.95 -7.89
CA ASN A 592 -1.03 -27.65 -7.61
C ASN A 592 -1.26 -28.81 -8.62
N THR A 593 -1.49 -30.01 -8.12
CA THR A 593 -1.64 -31.24 -8.93
C THR A 593 -3.07 -31.49 -9.40
N SER A 594 -4.07 -30.80 -8.86
CA SER A 594 -5.47 -30.93 -9.31
C SER A 594 -5.71 -30.35 -10.70
N THR A 595 -4.86 -29.44 -11.16
CA THR A 595 -4.97 -28.78 -12.47
C THR A 595 -4.51 -29.67 -13.63
N SER A 596 -3.60 -30.64 -13.37
CA SER A 596 -2.99 -31.50 -14.39
C SER A 596 -4.00 -32.47 -15.05
N LYS A 597 -4.95 -33.02 -14.28
CA LYS A 597 -5.99 -33.93 -14.80
C LYS A 597 -7.00 -33.24 -15.71
N SER A 598 -7.24 -31.93 -15.52
CA SER A 598 -8.18 -31.18 -16.37
C SER A 598 -7.62 -30.90 -17.77
N ALA A 599 -6.30 -30.68 -17.87
CA ALA A 599 -5.62 -30.39 -19.13
C ALA A 599 -5.55 -31.61 -20.05
N GLU A 600 -5.31 -32.81 -19.50
CA GLU A 600 -5.39 -34.07 -20.27
C GLU A 600 -6.80 -34.34 -20.81
N SER A 601 -7.85 -34.05 -20.03
CA SER A 601 -9.24 -34.23 -20.49
C SER A 601 -9.60 -33.27 -21.63
N ARG A 602 -9.15 -32.00 -21.56
CA ARG A 602 -9.35 -31.02 -22.64
C ARG A 602 -8.51 -31.35 -23.86
N GLY A 603 -7.29 -31.87 -23.69
CA GLY A 603 -6.44 -32.35 -24.79
C GLY A 603 -7.07 -33.53 -25.54
N LYS A 604 -7.61 -34.51 -24.81
CA LYS A 604 -8.35 -35.65 -25.39
C LYS A 604 -9.66 -35.22 -26.05
N PHE A 605 -10.39 -34.27 -25.47
CA PHE A 605 -11.62 -33.72 -26.07
C PHE A 605 -11.34 -32.92 -27.35
N ARG A 606 -10.24 -32.14 -27.39
CA ARG A 606 -9.81 -31.41 -28.60
C ARG A 606 -9.32 -32.36 -29.70
N MET A 607 -8.61 -33.44 -29.35
CA MET A 607 -8.18 -34.47 -30.29
C MET A 607 -9.37 -35.27 -30.84
N PHE A 608 -10.37 -35.56 -30.01
CA PHE A 608 -11.63 -36.21 -30.41
C PHE A 608 -12.47 -35.32 -31.34
N LEU A 609 -12.56 -34.01 -31.06
CA LEU A 609 -13.23 -33.05 -31.95
C LEU A 609 -12.50 -32.91 -33.29
N HIS A 610 -11.16 -32.98 -33.30
CA HIS A 610 -10.37 -32.89 -34.53
C HIS A 610 -10.55 -34.12 -35.43
N LEU A 611 -10.64 -35.32 -34.83
CA LEU A 611 -10.95 -36.56 -35.55
C LEU A 611 -12.38 -36.56 -36.15
N LEU A 612 -13.35 -35.97 -35.45
CA LEU A 612 -14.72 -35.79 -35.96
C LEU A 612 -14.82 -34.77 -37.12
N THR A 613 -13.99 -33.72 -37.12
CA THR A 613 -13.98 -32.72 -38.20
C THR A 613 -13.17 -33.12 -39.44
N CYS A 614 -12.29 -34.13 -39.33
CA CYS A 614 -11.41 -34.57 -40.42
C CYS A 614 -11.88 -35.83 -41.17
N GLY A 615 -13.08 -36.36 -40.88
CA GLY A 615 -13.71 -37.38 -41.73
C GLY A 615 -12.94 -38.69 -41.88
N LEU A 616 -12.31 -39.19 -40.81
CA LEU A 616 -11.71 -40.52 -40.75
C LEU A 616 -12.39 -41.34 -39.65
N LEU A 617 -13.57 -41.86 -39.97
CA LEU A 617 -14.16 -43.06 -39.38
C LEU A 617 -14.81 -43.88 -40.49
#